data_AF-A0A5N6C199-F1
#
_entry.id   AF-A0A5N6C199-F1
#
_cell.length_a   1.000
_cell.length_b   1.000
_cell.length_c   1.000
_cell.angle_alpha   90.00
_cell.angle_beta   90.00
_cell.angle_gamma   90.00
#
_symmetry.space_group_name_H-M   'P 1'
#
loop_
_entity.id
_entity.type
_entity.pdbx_description
1 polymer ?
#
loop_
_entity_poly.entity_id
_entity_poly.type
_entity_poly.pdbx_seq_one_letter_code
_entity_poly.pdbx_strand_id
1 'polypeptide(L)'
;MEESSFGDDRREPESRTGLLRKPPAVAGLVVVLLGGLAVLGLAGWRIYEHSRWPLPPPETPAPLTGRLSVFLCVDGPDEYAPNCLYGAATADDKRAIEAALRSLPELRGFSFETKEQAYEKFRRSAGDDPAGLEFVRKTRVDEMPESYQATLGPGDWEAVRLRIDDVRGVLATEIYGDSLWRGVADIGIALCPEIGSDYPRCRGRERVSEEEKAAVLDRIRDLGGVKAVYVEDAAHARVNRRRILWRPDAEDVDVRALPEAFYIALDRPPAKTEMEKIFLPMPGVAQVVPVS
;
A
#
# COMPACT_ATOMS: atom_id res chain seq x y z
N MET A 1 93.52 -52.44 32.83
CA MET A 1 92.47 -51.42 32.63
C MET A 1 92.89 -50.66 31.37
N GLU A 2 92.69 -51.22 30.17
CA GLU A 2 91.39 -51.41 29.48
C GLU A 2 90.62 -50.07 29.49
N GLU A 3 90.31 -49.43 28.37
CA GLU A 3 89.64 -50.00 27.19
C GLU A 3 90.11 -49.38 25.87
N SER A 4 89.93 -50.21 24.85
CA SER A 4 90.20 -50.02 23.44
C SER A 4 89.01 -49.42 22.68
N SER A 5 89.35 -48.62 21.65
CA SER A 5 88.78 -48.64 20.29
C SER A 5 87.25 -48.64 20.12
N PHE A 6 86.70 -47.57 19.54
CA PHE A 6 85.73 -47.66 18.45
C PHE A 6 85.78 -46.39 17.60
N GLY A 7 86.07 -46.55 16.30
CA GLY A 7 85.88 -45.51 15.30
C GLY A 7 84.44 -45.50 14.79
N ASP A 8 83.99 -44.32 14.36
CA ASP A 8 82.91 -44.17 13.37
C ASP A 8 83.13 -42.85 12.62
N ASP A 9 83.69 -42.96 11.41
CA ASP A 9 83.81 -41.90 10.42
C ASP A 9 82.42 -41.63 9.83
N ARG A 10 81.71 -40.63 10.37
CA ARG A 10 80.51 -40.06 9.71
C ARG A 10 80.81 -38.68 9.14
N ARG A 11 81.08 -38.69 7.84
CA ARG A 11 81.04 -37.52 6.94
C ARG A 11 79.65 -36.87 7.02
N GLU A 12 79.62 -35.61 7.44
CA GLU A 12 78.50 -34.70 7.18
C GLU A 12 78.51 -34.27 5.70
N PRO A 13 77.40 -34.43 4.94
CA PRO A 13 77.25 -33.76 3.66
C PRO A 13 76.69 -32.34 3.84
N GLU A 14 77.38 -31.37 3.24
CA GLU A 14 76.99 -29.98 3.05
C GLU A 14 75.50 -29.81 2.69
N SER A 15 74.80 -28.95 3.45
CA SER A 15 73.47 -28.48 3.12
C SER A 15 73.54 -27.47 1.96
N ARG A 16 73.41 -27.96 0.73
CA ARG A 16 73.12 -27.13 -0.44
C ARG A 16 71.74 -26.50 -0.29
N THR A 17 71.69 -25.24 0.13
CA THR A 17 70.53 -24.35 0.02
C THR A 17 70.27 -24.03 -1.46
N GLY A 18 69.56 -24.94 -2.14
CA GLY A 18 68.97 -24.70 -3.45
C GLY A 18 67.82 -23.70 -3.34
N LEU A 19 68.11 -22.44 -3.61
CA LEU A 19 67.10 -21.40 -3.82
C LEU A 19 66.29 -21.76 -5.08
N LEU A 20 65.16 -22.44 -4.92
CA LEU A 20 64.18 -22.65 -5.98
C LEU A 20 63.59 -21.27 -6.35
N ARG A 21 64.21 -20.61 -7.34
CA ARG A 21 63.58 -19.52 -8.11
C ARG A 21 62.34 -20.09 -8.79
N LYS A 22 61.17 -19.96 -8.14
CA LYS A 22 59.89 -20.19 -8.81
C LYS A 22 59.70 -19.10 -9.87
N PRO A 23 59.31 -19.43 -11.11
CA PRO A 23 59.12 -18.44 -12.16
C PRO A 23 57.93 -17.51 -11.83
N PRO A 24 58.03 -16.20 -12.12
CA PRO A 24 57.00 -15.19 -11.80
C PRO A 24 55.66 -15.42 -12.53
N ALA A 25 55.60 -16.36 -13.49
CA ALA A 25 54.40 -16.69 -14.23
C ALA A 25 53.26 -17.30 -13.37
N VAL A 26 53.59 -17.96 -12.25
CA VAL A 26 52.58 -18.57 -11.37
C VAL A 26 51.89 -17.54 -10.47
N ALA A 27 52.58 -16.45 -10.11
CA ALA A 27 51.99 -15.38 -9.31
C ALA A 27 50.98 -14.53 -10.12
N GLY A 28 51.26 -14.28 -11.41
CA GLY A 28 50.35 -13.52 -12.29
C GLY A 28 49.01 -14.21 -12.53
N LEU A 29 48.99 -15.54 -12.68
CA LEU A 29 47.76 -16.31 -12.94
C LEU A 29 46.81 -16.32 -11.73
N VAL A 30 47.34 -16.38 -10.51
CA VAL A 30 46.54 -16.38 -9.27
C VAL A 30 45.88 -15.01 -9.03
N VAL A 31 46.58 -13.91 -9.32
CA VAL A 31 46.02 -12.55 -9.19
C VAL A 31 44.90 -12.29 -10.20
N VAL A 32 45.02 -12.80 -11.43
CA VAL A 32 43.97 -12.68 -12.46
C VAL A 32 42.73 -13.52 -12.10
N LEU A 33 42.91 -14.73 -11.56
CA LEU A 33 41.79 -15.58 -11.12
C LEU A 33 41.06 -15.02 -9.88
N LEU A 34 41.80 -14.50 -8.89
CA LEU A 34 41.20 -13.87 -7.71
C LEU A 34 40.54 -12.53 -8.05
N GLY A 35 41.14 -11.72 -8.92
CA GLY A 35 40.54 -10.48 -9.42
C GLY A 35 39.28 -10.72 -10.26
N GLY A 36 39.29 -11.75 -11.12
CA GLY A 36 38.12 -12.15 -11.91
C GLY A 36 36.96 -12.66 -11.05
N LEU A 37 37.23 -13.46 -10.02
CA LEU A 37 36.22 -13.94 -9.07
C LEU A 37 35.65 -12.80 -8.20
N ALA A 38 36.47 -11.84 -7.78
CA ALA A 38 35.99 -10.68 -7.03
C ALA A 38 35.07 -9.77 -7.89
N VAL A 39 35.42 -9.55 -9.16
CA VAL A 39 34.59 -8.75 -10.09
C VAL A 39 33.29 -9.48 -10.44
N LEU A 40 33.33 -10.79 -10.68
CA LEU A 40 32.12 -11.60 -10.89
C LEU A 40 31.25 -11.68 -9.63
N GLY A 41 31.86 -11.73 -8.45
CA GLY A 41 31.16 -11.68 -7.16
C GLY A 41 30.46 -10.35 -6.94
N LEU A 42 31.11 -9.22 -7.23
CA LEU A 42 30.51 -7.88 -7.13
C LEU A 42 29.41 -7.64 -8.18
N ALA A 43 29.61 -8.09 -9.42
CA ALA A 43 28.59 -7.97 -10.47
C ALA A 43 27.38 -8.87 -10.17
N GLY A 44 27.61 -10.11 -9.73
CA GLY A 44 26.56 -11.02 -9.30
C GLY A 44 25.79 -10.51 -8.08
N TRP A 45 26.50 -9.95 -7.09
CA TRP A 45 25.89 -9.30 -5.93
C TRP A 45 25.04 -8.10 -6.32
N ARG A 46 25.52 -7.24 -7.23
CA ARG A 46 24.76 -6.06 -7.69
C ARG A 46 23.52 -6.46 -8.49
N ILE A 47 23.60 -7.48 -9.34
CA ILE A 47 22.43 -8.02 -10.06
C ILE A 47 21.45 -8.65 -9.06
N TYR A 48 21.95 -9.37 -8.06
CA TYR A 48 21.14 -9.96 -7.00
C TYR A 48 20.42 -8.90 -6.16
N GLU A 49 21.12 -7.84 -5.72
CA GLU A 49 20.52 -6.70 -5.04
C GLU A 49 19.48 -5.99 -5.90
N HIS A 50 19.77 -5.78 -7.18
CA HIS A 50 18.83 -5.11 -8.09
C HIS A 50 17.61 -5.97 -8.38
N SER A 51 17.76 -7.30 -8.48
CA SER A 51 16.63 -8.24 -8.62
C SER A 51 15.71 -8.27 -7.40
N ARG A 52 16.21 -7.82 -6.24
CA ARG A 52 15.42 -7.70 -5.02
C ARG A 52 14.67 -6.37 -4.94
N TRP A 53 14.93 -5.42 -5.83
CA TRP A 53 14.26 -4.12 -5.80
C TRP A 53 12.75 -4.29 -6.03
N PRO A 54 11.88 -3.54 -5.32
CA PRO A 54 10.46 -3.56 -5.57
C PRO A 54 10.15 -3.20 -7.03
N LEU A 55 9.10 -3.82 -7.56
CA LEU A 55 8.61 -3.53 -8.89
C LEU A 55 7.99 -2.12 -8.95
N PRO A 56 8.06 -1.42 -10.09
CA PRO A 56 7.30 -0.20 -10.28
C PRO A 56 5.79 -0.49 -10.30
N PRO A 57 4.93 0.53 -10.09
CA PRO A 57 3.49 0.36 -10.26
C PRO A 57 3.14 -0.14 -11.67
N PRO A 58 2.06 -0.92 -11.82
CA PRO A 58 1.65 -1.41 -13.14
C PRO A 58 1.31 -0.24 -14.07
N GLU A 59 1.86 -0.27 -15.29
CA GLU A 59 1.68 0.80 -16.29
C GLU A 59 0.29 0.78 -16.97
N THR A 60 -0.52 -0.26 -16.77
CA THR A 60 -1.78 -0.41 -17.51
C THR A 60 -2.86 0.49 -16.91
N PRO A 61 -3.45 1.44 -17.65
CA PRO A 61 -4.58 2.21 -17.15
C PRO A 61 -5.78 1.26 -17.06
N ALA A 62 -6.06 0.74 -15.87
CA ALA A 62 -7.30 0.01 -15.62
C ALA A 62 -8.49 0.93 -15.95
N PRO A 63 -9.58 0.43 -16.57
CA PRO A 63 -10.78 1.23 -16.80
C PRO A 63 -11.25 1.87 -15.50
N LEU A 64 -11.75 3.10 -15.54
CA LEU A 64 -12.25 3.76 -14.35
C LEU A 64 -13.54 3.05 -13.90
N THR A 65 -13.44 2.19 -12.89
CA THR A 65 -14.54 1.51 -12.21
C THR A 65 -14.57 1.99 -10.76
N GLY A 66 -15.72 1.88 -10.11
CA GLY A 66 -15.85 2.43 -8.77
C GLY A 66 -17.16 2.08 -8.09
N ARG A 67 -17.45 2.83 -7.04
CA ARG A 67 -18.66 2.73 -6.22
C ARG A 67 -19.34 4.08 -6.14
N LEU A 68 -20.66 4.03 -6.09
CA LEU A 68 -21.55 5.16 -5.92
C LEU A 68 -22.38 4.93 -4.65
N SER A 69 -22.37 5.89 -3.74
CA SER A 69 -23.29 5.96 -2.61
C SER A 69 -24.22 7.14 -2.81
N VAL A 70 -25.52 6.89 -2.80
CA VAL A 70 -26.54 7.95 -2.83
C VAL A 70 -27.19 7.98 -1.46
N PHE A 71 -26.88 8.99 -0.65
CA PHE A 71 -27.45 9.18 0.67
C PHE A 71 -28.80 9.89 0.57
N LEU A 72 -29.79 9.39 1.31
CA LEU A 72 -31.14 9.92 1.31
C LEU A 72 -31.30 11.00 2.37
N CYS A 73 -32.20 11.95 2.11
CA CYS A 73 -32.58 12.96 3.09
C CYS A 73 -33.04 12.31 4.40
N VAL A 74 -32.58 12.88 5.51
CA VAL A 74 -32.98 12.54 6.88
C VAL A 74 -34.02 13.53 7.40
N ASP A 75 -34.62 13.25 8.55
CA ASP A 75 -35.56 14.17 9.17
C ASP A 75 -34.87 15.45 9.62
N GLY A 76 -35.54 16.59 9.39
CA GLY A 76 -35.01 17.92 9.64
C GLY A 76 -34.70 18.66 8.34
N PRO A 77 -35.09 19.95 8.22
CA PRO A 77 -34.72 20.73 7.06
C PRO A 77 -33.21 20.96 7.07
N ASP A 78 -32.56 20.68 5.95
CA ASP A 78 -31.18 21.06 5.70
C ASP A 78 -31.18 22.19 4.67
N GLU A 79 -30.85 23.41 5.12
CA GLU A 79 -30.80 24.60 4.27
C GLU A 79 -29.72 24.52 3.18
N TYR A 80 -28.73 23.64 3.36
CA TYR A 80 -27.66 23.39 2.41
C TYR A 80 -27.98 22.24 1.45
N ALA A 81 -29.09 21.52 1.66
CA ALA A 81 -29.59 20.47 0.77
C ALA A 81 -31.01 20.80 0.27
N PRO A 82 -31.15 21.54 -0.84
CA PRO A 82 -32.45 21.94 -1.40
C PRO A 82 -33.42 20.78 -1.65
N ASN A 83 -32.91 19.59 -1.93
CA ASN A 83 -33.70 18.37 -2.14
C ASN A 83 -34.30 17.79 -0.85
N CYS A 84 -33.86 18.27 0.31
CA CYS A 84 -34.25 17.82 1.65
C CYS A 84 -35.11 18.84 2.41
N LEU A 85 -35.56 19.92 1.75
CA LEU A 85 -36.39 20.97 2.38
C LEU A 85 -37.69 20.43 3.01
N TYR A 86 -38.16 19.27 2.56
CA TYR A 86 -39.38 18.63 3.04
C TYR A 86 -39.13 17.49 4.04
N GLY A 87 -37.91 17.34 4.54
CA GLY A 87 -37.52 16.32 5.52
C GLY A 87 -37.09 15.00 4.87
N ALA A 88 -37.30 13.89 5.58
CA ALA A 88 -36.82 12.58 5.15
C ALA A 88 -37.40 12.12 3.80
N ALA A 89 -36.60 11.36 3.06
CA ALA A 89 -37.01 10.82 1.76
C ALA A 89 -38.24 9.91 1.88
N THR A 90 -39.29 10.24 1.13
CA THR A 90 -40.55 9.49 1.11
C THR A 90 -40.45 8.22 0.26
N ALA A 91 -41.48 7.36 0.31
CA ALA A 91 -41.55 6.19 -0.56
C ALA A 91 -41.62 6.56 -2.06
N ASP A 92 -42.20 7.72 -2.40
CA ASP A 92 -42.19 8.23 -3.77
C ASP A 92 -40.81 8.70 -4.20
N ASP A 93 -40.06 9.35 -3.31
CA ASP A 93 -38.68 9.79 -3.57
C ASP A 93 -37.77 8.58 -3.82
N LYS A 94 -37.87 7.55 -2.97
CA LYS A 94 -37.14 6.29 -3.14
C LYS A 94 -37.41 5.67 -4.52
N ARG A 95 -38.68 5.63 -4.95
CA ARG A 95 -39.04 5.13 -6.30
C ARG A 95 -38.43 5.98 -7.42
N ALA A 96 -38.43 7.30 -7.28
CA ALA A 96 -37.83 8.20 -8.26
C ALA A 96 -36.31 8.04 -8.34
N ILE A 97 -35.64 7.93 -7.20
CA ILE A 97 -34.19 7.67 -7.11
C ILE A 97 -33.85 6.33 -7.75
N GLU A 98 -34.60 5.26 -7.46
CA GLU A 98 -34.36 3.96 -8.12
C GLU A 98 -34.59 4.00 -9.63
N ALA A 99 -35.58 4.75 -10.11
CA ALA A 99 -35.80 4.92 -11.53
C ALA A 99 -34.64 5.67 -12.18
N ALA A 100 -34.13 6.73 -11.54
CA ALA A 100 -32.95 7.46 -11.99
C ALA A 100 -31.72 6.55 -12.04
N LEU A 101 -31.46 5.77 -10.98
CA LEU A 101 -30.35 4.81 -10.93
C LEU A 101 -30.45 3.75 -12.04
N ARG A 102 -31.63 3.17 -12.27
CA ARG A 102 -31.85 2.18 -13.34
C ARG A 102 -31.63 2.76 -14.75
N SER A 103 -31.73 4.07 -14.92
CA SER A 103 -31.53 4.75 -16.20
C SER A 103 -30.06 5.01 -16.54
N LEU A 104 -29.14 4.80 -15.59
CA LEU A 104 -27.72 5.09 -15.76
C LEU A 104 -27.01 3.93 -16.47
N PRO A 105 -26.42 4.14 -17.67
CA PRO A 105 -25.70 3.09 -18.39
C PRO A 105 -24.40 2.64 -17.69
N GLU A 106 -23.84 3.48 -16.82
CA GLU A 106 -22.63 3.18 -16.06
C GLU A 106 -22.89 2.20 -14.91
N LEU A 107 -24.14 2.04 -14.44
CA LEU A 107 -24.45 1.21 -13.30
C LEU A 107 -24.41 -0.27 -13.64
N ARG A 108 -23.68 -1.04 -12.83
CA ARG A 108 -23.61 -2.50 -12.93
C ARG A 108 -24.60 -3.19 -12.01
N GLY A 109 -25.05 -2.49 -10.98
CA GLY A 109 -26.02 -2.96 -10.00
C GLY A 109 -26.05 -2.03 -8.80
N PHE A 110 -27.12 -2.09 -8.03
CA PHE A 110 -27.26 -1.35 -6.78
C PHE A 110 -28.10 -2.12 -5.76
N SER A 111 -27.90 -1.79 -4.49
CA SER A 111 -28.65 -2.32 -3.35
C SER A 111 -29.04 -1.18 -2.41
N PHE A 112 -30.18 -1.33 -1.75
CA PHE A 112 -30.59 -0.42 -0.69
C PHE A 112 -29.92 -0.79 0.63
N GLU A 113 -29.40 0.20 1.35
CA GLU A 113 -28.81 0.10 2.68
C GLU A 113 -29.74 0.81 3.67
N THR A 114 -30.23 0.07 4.66
CA THR A 114 -31.08 0.63 5.72
C THR A 114 -30.26 1.38 6.77
N LYS A 115 -30.92 2.17 7.62
CA LYS A 115 -30.26 2.88 8.73
C LYS A 115 -29.49 1.94 9.65
N GLU A 116 -30.04 0.76 9.96
CA GLU A 116 -29.39 -0.25 10.79
C GLU A 116 -28.12 -0.80 10.12
N GLN A 117 -28.19 -1.07 8.82
CA GLN A 117 -27.03 -1.56 8.06
C GLN A 117 -25.94 -0.50 7.97
N ALA A 118 -26.32 0.76 7.74
CA ALA A 118 -25.41 1.91 7.75
C ALA A 118 -24.76 2.07 9.13
N TYR A 119 -25.53 2.00 10.21
CA TYR A 119 -25.01 2.08 11.59
C TYR A 119 -24.02 0.95 11.89
N GLU A 120 -24.33 -0.29 11.48
CA GLU A 120 -23.43 -1.44 11.66
C GLU A 120 -22.12 -1.32 10.87
N LYS A 121 -22.18 -0.76 9.65
CA LYS A 121 -20.99 -0.43 8.86
C LYS A 121 -20.18 0.69 9.51
N PHE A 122 -20.84 1.73 10.00
CA PHE A 122 -20.21 2.83 10.71
C PHE A 122 -19.50 2.35 11.99
N ARG A 123 -20.16 1.53 12.82
CA ARG A 123 -19.56 0.89 14.00
C ARG A 123 -18.32 0.07 13.64
N ARG A 124 -18.37 -0.72 12.56
CA ARG A 124 -17.21 -1.49 12.10
C ARG A 124 -16.07 -0.61 11.60
N SER A 125 -16.38 0.52 10.97
CA SER A 125 -15.36 1.45 10.46
C SER A 125 -14.56 2.15 11.56
N ALA A 126 -15.15 2.36 12.74
CA ALA A 126 -14.43 2.90 13.90
C ALA A 126 -13.32 1.96 14.40
N GLY A 127 -13.44 0.64 14.19
CA GLY A 127 -12.47 -0.34 14.66
C GLY A 127 -12.15 -0.18 16.15
N ASP A 128 -10.87 -0.10 16.48
CA ASP A 128 -10.37 0.15 17.84
C ASP A 128 -9.97 1.63 18.09
N ASP A 129 -10.27 2.55 17.17
CA ASP A 129 -9.94 3.97 17.32
C ASP A 129 -10.80 4.62 18.41
N PRO A 130 -10.21 5.15 19.51
CA PRO A 130 -10.99 5.75 20.59
C PRO A 130 -11.89 6.91 20.14
N ALA A 131 -11.42 7.74 19.20
CA ALA A 131 -12.20 8.88 18.70
C ALA A 131 -13.39 8.41 17.85
N GLY A 132 -13.16 7.47 16.92
CA GLY A 132 -14.22 6.81 16.15
C GLY A 132 -15.25 6.11 17.05
N LEU A 133 -14.80 5.38 18.07
CA LEU A 133 -15.68 4.72 19.03
C LEU A 133 -16.51 5.70 19.86
N GLU A 134 -15.95 6.84 20.24
CA GLU A 134 -16.69 7.91 20.91
C GLU A 134 -17.78 8.48 19.98
N PHE A 135 -17.45 8.71 18.70
CA PHE A 135 -18.40 9.22 17.72
C PHE A 135 -19.54 8.22 17.46
N VAL A 136 -19.22 6.93 17.31
CA VAL A 136 -20.22 5.86 17.20
C VAL A 136 -21.15 5.83 18.41
N ARG A 137 -20.62 5.95 19.65
CA ARG A 137 -21.45 5.95 20.87
C ARG A 137 -22.44 7.11 20.95
N LYS A 138 -22.10 8.25 20.36
CA LYS A 138 -22.95 9.45 20.35
C LYS A 138 -23.97 9.47 19.22
N THR A 139 -23.79 8.61 18.21
CA THR A 139 -24.65 8.55 17.03
C THR A 139 -25.78 7.56 17.27
N ARG A 140 -27.03 7.97 17.02
CA ARG A 140 -28.17 7.06 17.07
C ARG A 140 -28.47 6.47 15.69
N VAL A 141 -29.12 5.30 15.68
CA VAL A 141 -29.50 4.64 14.42
C VAL A 141 -30.45 5.50 13.59
N ASP A 142 -31.37 6.23 14.23
CA ASP A 142 -32.32 7.12 13.54
C ASP A 142 -31.65 8.29 12.82
N GLU A 143 -30.43 8.67 13.24
CA GLU A 143 -29.61 9.73 12.64
C GLU A 143 -28.81 9.23 11.43
N MET A 144 -28.75 7.92 11.19
CA MET A 144 -28.08 7.38 10.01
C MET A 144 -28.92 7.64 8.76
N PRO A 145 -28.33 8.15 7.67
CA PRO A 145 -29.00 8.20 6.39
C PRO A 145 -29.16 6.78 5.83
N GLU A 146 -30.33 6.50 5.27
CA GLU A 146 -30.47 5.38 4.34
C GLU A 146 -29.67 5.71 3.07
N SER A 147 -29.24 4.69 2.33
CA SER A 147 -28.50 4.92 1.08
C SER A 147 -28.76 3.88 0.00
N TYR A 148 -28.56 4.24 -1.26
CA TYR A 148 -28.36 3.28 -2.34
C TYR A 148 -26.86 3.13 -2.60
N GLN A 149 -26.38 1.89 -2.49
CA GLN A 149 -25.00 1.50 -2.74
C GLN A 149 -24.92 0.85 -4.11
N ALA A 150 -24.12 1.40 -5.03
CA ALA A 150 -24.05 0.96 -6.42
C ALA A 150 -22.61 0.75 -6.89
N THR A 151 -22.45 -0.13 -7.89
CA THR A 151 -21.17 -0.34 -8.58
C THR A 151 -21.19 0.37 -9.92
N LEU A 152 -20.15 1.15 -10.19
CA LEU A 152 -19.95 1.91 -11.43
C LEU A 152 -18.95 1.19 -12.35
N GLY A 153 -19.33 1.07 -13.61
CA GLY A 153 -18.41 0.80 -14.71
C GLY A 153 -17.78 2.09 -15.26
N PRO A 154 -17.04 1.96 -16.36
CA PRO A 154 -16.50 3.10 -17.09
C PRO A 154 -17.61 3.98 -17.67
N GLY A 155 -17.41 5.29 -17.65
CA GLY A 155 -18.33 6.27 -18.24
C GLY A 155 -18.09 7.68 -17.69
N ASP A 156 -19.09 8.53 -17.88
CA ASP A 156 -19.06 9.92 -17.42
C ASP A 156 -19.65 10.02 -16.00
N TRP A 157 -18.78 9.89 -15.00
CA TRP A 157 -19.19 9.93 -13.59
C TRP A 157 -19.66 11.31 -13.14
N GLU A 158 -19.29 12.38 -13.85
CA GLU A 158 -19.80 13.72 -13.57
C GLU A 158 -21.25 13.86 -14.02
N ALA A 159 -21.57 13.38 -15.23
CA ALA A 159 -22.94 13.31 -15.69
C ALA A 159 -23.81 12.41 -14.79
N VAL A 160 -23.26 11.29 -14.30
CA VAL A 160 -23.93 10.43 -13.30
C VAL A 160 -24.27 11.23 -12.05
N ARG A 161 -23.28 11.89 -11.44
CA ARG A 161 -23.46 12.69 -10.22
C ARG A 161 -24.51 13.78 -10.43
N LEU A 162 -24.36 14.59 -11.47
CA LEU A 162 -25.28 15.70 -11.76
C LEU A 162 -26.73 15.23 -11.96
N ARG A 163 -26.94 14.06 -12.58
CA ARG A 163 -28.28 13.49 -12.78
C ARG A 163 -28.92 13.03 -11.47
N ILE A 164 -28.14 12.49 -10.54
CA ILE A 164 -28.64 11.97 -9.26
C ILE A 164 -28.79 13.09 -8.22
N ASP A 165 -27.87 14.04 -8.17
CA ASP A 165 -27.90 15.16 -7.24
C ASP A 165 -29.12 16.07 -7.42
N ASP A 166 -29.81 16.04 -8.57
CA ASP A 166 -31.02 16.83 -8.82
C ASP A 166 -32.32 16.09 -8.44
N VAL A 167 -32.22 14.84 -7.97
CA VAL A 167 -33.39 14.04 -7.60
C VAL A 167 -33.85 14.40 -6.18
N ARG A 168 -35.14 14.75 -6.03
CA ARG A 168 -35.74 15.01 -4.71
C ARG A 168 -35.53 13.82 -3.76
N GLY A 169 -35.21 14.11 -2.50
CA GLY A 169 -34.92 13.08 -1.49
C GLY A 169 -33.47 12.59 -1.48
N VAL A 170 -32.61 13.06 -2.39
CA VAL A 170 -31.16 12.85 -2.33
C VAL A 170 -30.52 13.93 -1.46
N LEU A 171 -29.80 13.51 -0.43
CA LEU A 171 -28.99 14.38 0.42
C LEU A 171 -27.63 14.64 -0.22
N ALA A 172 -26.94 13.57 -0.60
CA ALA A 172 -25.59 13.66 -1.16
C ALA A 172 -25.27 12.44 -2.01
N THR A 173 -24.45 12.67 -3.04
CA THR A 173 -23.88 11.60 -3.86
C THR A 173 -22.37 11.54 -3.65
N GLU A 174 -21.87 10.38 -3.25
CA GLU A 174 -20.44 10.11 -3.16
C GLU A 174 -20.02 9.08 -4.19
N ILE A 175 -19.00 9.41 -4.98
CA ILE A 175 -18.39 8.51 -5.95
C ILE A 175 -16.95 8.25 -5.54
N TYR A 176 -16.60 6.96 -5.44
CA TYR A 176 -15.25 6.52 -5.16
C TYR A 176 -14.76 5.63 -6.29
N GLY A 177 -13.64 5.98 -6.91
CA GLY A 177 -13.02 5.08 -7.86
C GLY A 177 -12.27 3.94 -7.20
N ASP A 178 -12.04 2.90 -7.97
CA ASP A 178 -11.22 1.78 -7.57
C ASP A 178 -9.75 2.15 -7.58
N SER A 179 -9.02 1.67 -6.57
CA SER A 179 -7.56 1.78 -6.52
C SER A 179 -6.92 1.10 -7.74
N LEU A 180 -5.85 1.68 -8.27
CA LEU A 180 -4.99 1.04 -9.28
C LEU A 180 -4.40 -0.28 -8.79
N TRP A 181 -4.37 -0.48 -7.48
CA TRP A 181 -3.84 -1.69 -6.85
C TRP A 181 -4.87 -2.82 -6.75
N ARG A 182 -6.16 -2.57 -7.05
CA ARG A 182 -7.22 -3.59 -7.01
C ARG A 182 -6.85 -4.76 -7.93
N GLY A 183 -6.72 -5.96 -7.36
CA GLY A 183 -6.35 -7.18 -8.08
C GLY A 183 -4.85 -7.29 -8.44
N VAL A 184 -4.05 -6.30 -8.07
CA VAL A 184 -2.59 -6.28 -8.26
C VAL A 184 -1.87 -6.59 -6.95
N ALA A 185 -2.35 -6.03 -5.84
CA ALA A 185 -1.83 -6.22 -4.50
C ALA A 185 -2.97 -6.44 -3.50
N ASP A 186 -2.63 -6.98 -2.33
CA ASP A 186 -3.58 -7.31 -1.28
C ASP A 186 -3.51 -6.32 -0.11
N ILE A 187 -2.32 -5.76 0.13
CA ILE A 187 -2.06 -4.85 1.25
C ILE A 187 -1.03 -3.79 0.84
N GLY A 188 -1.23 -2.56 1.31
CA GLY A 188 -0.30 -1.44 1.21
C GLY A 188 0.28 -1.10 2.58
N ILE A 189 1.59 -0.90 2.67
CA ILE A 189 2.30 -0.36 3.83
C ILE A 189 2.71 1.06 3.49
N ALA A 190 1.95 2.04 3.96
CA ALA A 190 2.23 3.44 3.69
C ALA A 190 3.22 4.00 4.71
N LEU A 191 4.20 4.75 4.22
CA LEU A 191 5.29 5.33 5.00
C LEU A 191 4.96 6.78 5.40
N CYS A 192 5.67 7.31 6.39
CA CYS A 192 5.45 8.68 6.83
C CYS A 192 5.77 9.69 5.70
N PRO A 193 4.80 10.56 5.33
CA PRO A 193 5.01 11.59 4.32
C PRO A 193 5.90 12.72 4.85
N GLU A 194 6.24 13.66 3.99
CA GLU A 194 7.11 14.79 4.33
C GLU A 194 6.37 15.88 5.13
N ILE A 195 5.11 16.16 4.79
CA ILE A 195 4.27 17.15 5.47
C ILE A 195 2.86 16.60 5.72
N GLY A 196 2.07 17.28 6.55
CA GLY A 196 0.63 17.02 6.69
C GLY A 196 0.34 15.62 7.26
N SER A 197 0.57 15.42 8.56
CA SER A 197 0.33 14.12 9.16
C SER A 197 -1.09 14.00 9.73
N ASP A 198 -2.08 13.82 8.86
CA ASP A 198 -3.36 13.20 9.24
C ASP A 198 -3.11 11.81 9.84
N TYR A 199 -1.94 11.22 9.57
CA TYR A 199 -1.36 10.06 10.24
C TYR A 199 -0.88 10.40 11.66
N PRO A 200 -1.58 10.00 12.73
CA PRO A 200 -1.20 10.37 14.09
C PRO A 200 0.20 9.89 14.47
N ARG A 201 0.67 8.78 13.86
CA ARG A 201 2.00 8.18 14.08
C ARG A 201 3.16 8.99 13.49
N CYS A 202 2.89 9.87 12.52
CA CYS A 202 3.91 10.69 11.86
C CYS A 202 3.95 12.12 12.40
N ARG A 203 3.11 12.46 13.39
CA ARG A 203 3.08 13.81 13.97
C ARG A 203 4.43 14.18 14.58
N GLY A 204 4.97 15.33 14.15
CA GLY A 204 6.24 15.86 14.65
C GLY A 204 7.47 15.09 14.15
N ARG A 205 7.32 14.23 13.14
CA ARG A 205 8.43 13.52 12.50
C ARG A 205 8.70 14.07 11.11
N GLU A 206 9.93 13.88 10.67
CA GLU A 206 10.31 14.06 9.26
C GLU A 206 9.82 12.87 8.41
N ARG A 207 9.96 13.00 7.09
CA ARG A 207 9.73 11.92 6.12
C ARG A 207 10.49 10.66 6.53
N VAL A 208 9.94 9.50 6.17
CA VAL A 208 10.64 8.21 6.29
C VAL A 208 12.07 8.30 5.73
N SER A 209 13.05 7.82 6.48
CA SER A 209 14.44 7.73 6.02
C SER A 209 14.66 6.52 5.10
N GLU A 210 15.71 6.54 4.29
CA GLU A 210 16.07 5.38 3.44
C GLU A 210 16.39 4.12 4.25
N GLU A 211 16.97 4.28 5.45
CA GLU A 211 17.24 3.16 6.36
C GLU A 211 15.94 2.54 6.89
N GLU A 212 14.98 3.36 7.33
CA GLU A 212 13.66 2.87 7.77
C GLU A 212 12.90 2.20 6.63
N LYS A 213 12.94 2.81 5.43
CA LYS A 213 12.33 2.24 4.22
C LYS A 213 12.93 0.87 3.86
N ALA A 214 14.26 0.75 3.94
CA ALA A 214 14.96 -0.52 3.73
C ALA A 214 14.56 -1.57 4.78
N ALA A 215 14.48 -1.19 6.06
CA ALA A 215 14.06 -2.09 7.14
C ALA A 215 12.63 -2.60 6.93
N VAL A 216 11.70 -1.74 6.51
CA VAL A 216 10.32 -2.16 6.16
C VAL A 216 10.34 -3.14 5.00
N LEU A 217 11.11 -2.87 3.95
CA LEU A 217 11.21 -3.76 2.80
C LEU A 217 11.81 -5.13 3.16
N ASP A 218 12.85 -5.17 3.99
CA ASP A 218 13.42 -6.43 4.47
C ASP A 218 12.40 -7.20 5.30
N ARG A 219 11.63 -6.51 6.16
CA ARG A 219 10.55 -7.16 6.91
C ARG A 219 9.45 -7.73 6.01
N ILE A 220 9.13 -7.06 4.91
CA ILE A 220 8.19 -7.57 3.91
C ILE A 220 8.75 -8.85 3.26
N ARG A 221 10.04 -8.88 2.91
CA ARG A 221 10.67 -10.05 2.29
C ARG A 221 10.72 -11.27 3.22
N ASP A 222 10.72 -11.05 4.53
CA ASP A 222 10.66 -12.11 5.54
C ASP A 222 9.25 -12.69 5.71
N LEU A 223 8.23 -12.11 5.09
CA LEU A 223 6.88 -12.67 5.10
C LEU A 223 6.81 -13.93 4.22
N GLY A 224 6.17 -14.98 4.75
CA GLY A 224 5.84 -16.15 3.95
C GLY A 224 4.77 -15.84 2.90
N GLY A 225 4.93 -16.37 1.69
CA GLY A 225 3.93 -16.30 0.63
C GLY A 225 3.87 -14.97 -0.14
N VAL A 226 4.91 -14.14 -0.09
CA VAL A 226 5.03 -12.95 -0.94
C VAL A 226 5.30 -13.35 -2.38
N LYS A 227 4.39 -12.96 -3.28
CA LYS A 227 4.54 -13.15 -4.74
C LYS A 227 5.28 -11.99 -5.38
N ALA A 228 4.93 -10.77 -4.98
CA ALA A 228 5.49 -9.54 -5.52
C ALA A 228 5.43 -8.41 -4.49
N VAL A 229 6.41 -7.51 -4.58
CA VAL A 229 6.43 -6.25 -3.83
C VAL A 229 6.56 -5.13 -4.85
N TYR A 230 5.67 -4.17 -4.78
CA TYR A 230 5.67 -2.96 -5.60
C TYR A 230 5.99 -1.75 -4.73
N VAL A 231 6.59 -0.72 -5.32
CA VAL A 231 6.76 0.58 -4.68
C VAL A 231 5.91 1.61 -5.39
N GLU A 232 5.08 2.32 -4.63
CA GLU A 232 4.36 3.51 -5.06
C GLU A 232 5.10 4.73 -4.52
N ASP A 233 5.57 5.59 -5.42
CA ASP A 233 6.07 6.90 -5.04
C ASP A 233 4.93 7.92 -4.86
N ALA A 234 5.25 9.08 -4.28
CA ALA A 234 4.26 10.13 -4.04
C ALA A 234 3.59 10.68 -5.33
N ALA A 235 4.28 10.64 -6.47
CA ALA A 235 3.73 11.10 -7.74
C ALA A 235 2.66 10.12 -8.27
N HIS A 236 2.93 8.83 -8.20
CA HIS A 236 1.96 7.78 -8.53
C HIS A 236 0.80 7.74 -7.51
N ALA A 237 1.10 7.89 -6.22
CA ALA A 237 0.08 7.98 -5.17
C ALA A 237 -0.92 9.11 -5.44
N ARG A 238 -0.48 10.24 -6.01
CA ARG A 238 -1.38 11.34 -6.41
C ARG A 238 -2.36 10.92 -7.50
N VAL A 239 -1.86 10.21 -8.53
CA VAL A 239 -2.70 9.68 -9.62
C VAL A 239 -3.73 8.71 -9.04
N ASN A 240 -3.30 7.79 -8.19
CA ASN A 240 -4.20 6.83 -7.54
C ASN A 240 -5.22 7.53 -6.61
N ARG A 241 -4.80 8.56 -5.86
CA ARG A 241 -5.68 9.32 -4.96
C ARG A 241 -6.79 10.05 -5.72
N ARG A 242 -6.47 10.72 -6.84
CA ARG A 242 -7.47 11.38 -7.70
C ARG A 242 -8.47 10.39 -8.29
N ARG A 243 -8.01 9.16 -8.58
CA ARG A 243 -8.87 8.08 -9.05
C ARG A 243 -9.83 7.61 -7.95
N ILE A 244 -9.31 7.37 -6.74
CA ILE A 244 -10.10 6.85 -5.62
C ILE A 244 -11.07 7.90 -5.08
N LEU A 245 -10.58 9.10 -4.76
CA LEU A 245 -11.41 10.22 -4.34
C LEU A 245 -11.83 11.03 -5.56
N TRP A 246 -12.68 10.41 -6.38
CA TRP A 246 -13.16 11.08 -7.58
C TRP A 246 -14.04 12.27 -7.17
N ARG A 247 -13.52 13.48 -7.42
CA ARG A 247 -14.25 14.74 -7.31
C ARG A 247 -13.78 15.67 -8.44
N PRO A 248 -14.69 16.26 -9.22
CA PRO A 248 -14.30 17.12 -10.33
C PRO A 248 -13.63 18.42 -9.88
N ASP A 249 -13.91 18.87 -8.66
CA ASP A 249 -13.52 20.15 -8.07
C ASP A 249 -12.50 20.03 -6.92
N ALA A 250 -12.03 18.83 -6.58
CA ALA A 250 -11.07 18.66 -5.52
C ALA A 250 -9.74 19.36 -5.85
N GLU A 251 -9.27 20.19 -4.93
CA GLU A 251 -7.93 20.75 -5.00
C GLU A 251 -6.88 19.63 -5.09
N ASP A 252 -5.81 19.89 -5.83
CA ASP A 252 -4.75 18.91 -5.94
C ASP A 252 -4.05 18.75 -4.59
N VAL A 253 -3.87 17.50 -4.18
CA VAL A 253 -3.15 17.21 -2.94
C VAL A 253 -1.68 17.47 -3.15
N ASP A 254 -1.06 18.21 -2.22
CA ASP A 254 0.39 18.40 -2.21
C ASP A 254 1.07 17.02 -2.16
N VAL A 255 1.91 16.72 -3.14
CA VAL A 255 2.62 15.43 -3.25
C VAL A 255 3.45 15.13 -2.01
N ARG A 256 3.92 16.15 -1.28
CA ARG A 256 4.67 15.97 -0.03
C ARG A 256 3.81 15.47 1.12
N ALA A 257 2.49 15.63 1.04
CA ALA A 257 1.54 15.09 2.01
C ALA A 257 1.10 13.66 1.68
N LEU A 258 1.46 13.15 0.50
CA LEU A 258 1.13 11.80 0.08
C LEU A 258 2.23 10.83 0.53
N PRO A 259 1.87 9.73 1.21
CA PRO A 259 2.85 8.74 1.61
C PRO A 259 3.33 7.96 0.40
N GLU A 260 4.63 7.67 0.35
CA GLU A 260 5.11 6.52 -0.41
C GLU A 260 4.58 5.23 0.24
N ALA A 261 4.42 4.18 -0.54
CA ALA A 261 3.94 2.90 0.00
C ALA A 261 4.57 1.69 -0.70
N PHE A 262 4.70 0.61 0.06
CA PHE A 262 4.92 -0.72 -0.52
C PHE A 262 3.58 -1.43 -0.69
N TYR A 263 3.30 -1.94 -1.88
CA TYR A 263 2.13 -2.78 -2.12
C TYR A 263 2.58 -4.23 -2.30
N ILE A 264 1.91 -5.16 -1.62
CA ILE A 264 2.36 -6.54 -1.49
C ILE A 264 1.27 -7.46 -2.04
N ALA A 265 1.64 -8.32 -2.98
CA ALA A 265 0.81 -9.42 -3.47
C ALA A 265 1.20 -10.72 -2.77
N LEU A 266 0.23 -11.45 -2.23
CA LEU A 266 0.41 -12.61 -1.37
C LEU A 266 -0.29 -13.85 -1.98
N ASP A 267 0.18 -15.03 -1.62
CA ASP A 267 -0.50 -16.30 -1.93
C ASP A 267 -1.90 -16.36 -1.31
N ARG A 268 -2.00 -15.87 -0.08
CA ARG A 268 -3.25 -15.77 0.69
C ARG A 268 -3.29 -14.41 1.38
N PRO A 269 -4.28 -13.56 1.08
CA PRO A 269 -4.40 -12.26 1.72
C PRO A 269 -4.55 -12.41 3.25
N PRO A 270 -3.67 -11.78 4.05
CA PRO A 270 -3.73 -11.80 5.50
C PRO A 270 -4.86 -10.91 6.01
N ALA A 271 -5.28 -11.10 7.25
CA ALA A 271 -6.14 -10.12 7.90
C ALA A 271 -5.36 -8.81 8.10
N LYS A 272 -6.01 -7.66 7.84
CA LYS A 272 -5.41 -6.33 8.06
C LYS A 272 -4.77 -6.21 9.45
N THR A 273 -5.45 -6.70 10.48
CA THR A 273 -5.02 -6.64 11.88
C THR A 273 -3.74 -7.44 12.15
N GLU A 274 -3.47 -8.48 11.37
CA GLU A 274 -2.21 -9.23 11.45
C GLU A 274 -1.06 -8.40 10.88
N MET A 275 -1.26 -7.81 9.70
CA MET A 275 -0.27 -6.94 9.08
C MET A 275 -0.01 -5.67 9.92
N GLU A 276 -1.04 -5.10 10.54
CA GLU A 276 -0.89 -3.98 11.46
C GLU A 276 0.01 -4.32 12.66
N LYS A 277 -0.14 -5.51 13.26
CA LYS A 277 0.73 -5.96 14.37
C LYS A 277 2.19 -6.07 13.95
N ILE A 278 2.45 -6.40 12.69
CA ILE A 278 3.80 -6.58 12.15
C ILE A 278 4.43 -5.22 11.84
N PHE A 279 3.71 -4.35 11.13
CA PHE A 279 4.30 -3.16 10.50
C PHE A 279 4.07 -1.86 11.28
N LEU A 280 2.95 -1.67 11.98
CA LEU A 280 2.72 -0.41 12.72
C LEU A 280 3.76 -0.11 13.82
N PRO A 281 4.41 -1.10 14.47
CA PRO A 281 5.51 -0.84 15.39
C PRO A 281 6.81 -0.39 14.72
N MET A 282 6.95 -0.57 13.39
CA MET A 282 8.18 -0.23 12.69
C MET A 282 8.33 1.28 12.51
N PRO A 283 9.53 1.85 12.74
CA PRO A 283 9.79 3.26 12.46
C PRO A 283 9.52 3.60 10.99
N GLY A 284 8.97 4.78 10.75
CA GLY A 284 8.64 5.26 9.40
C GLY A 284 7.35 4.71 8.79
N VAL A 285 6.65 3.77 9.44
CA VAL A 285 5.34 3.28 8.96
C VAL A 285 4.20 4.18 9.46
N ALA A 286 3.45 4.74 8.53
CA ALA A 286 2.29 5.58 8.82
C ALA A 286 1.03 4.75 9.06
N GLN A 287 0.74 3.80 8.17
CA GLN A 287 -0.47 2.99 8.19
C GLN A 287 -0.34 1.70 7.38
N VAL A 288 -1.24 0.77 7.64
CA VAL A 288 -1.45 -0.45 6.84
C VAL A 288 -2.84 -0.37 6.19
N VAL A 289 -2.88 -0.48 4.86
CA VAL A 289 -4.09 -0.27 4.05
C VAL A 289 -4.45 -1.58 3.36
N PRO A 290 -5.65 -2.16 3.58
CA PRO A 290 -6.12 -3.27 2.76
C PRO A 290 -6.42 -2.76 1.35
N VAL A 291 -6.02 -3.53 0.34
CA VAL A 291 -6.42 -3.27 -1.04
C VAL A 291 -7.69 -4.07 -1.30
N SER A 292 -8.81 -3.37 -1.49
CA SER A 292 -10.14 -3.97 -1.63
C SER A 292 -10.74 -3.69 -2.98
#